data_AF-A0AAU6X1T5-F1
#
_entry.id   AF-A0AAU6X1T5-F1
#
_cell.length_a   1.000
_cell.length_b   1.000
_cell.length_c   1.000
_cell.angle_alpha   90.00
_cell.angle_beta   90.00
_cell.angle_gamma   90.00
#
_symmetry.space_group_name_H-M   'P 1'
#
loop_
_entity.id
_entity.type
_entity.pdbx_description
1 polymer ?
#
loop_
_entity_poly.entity_id
_entity_poly.type
_entity_poly.pdbx_seq_one_letter_code
_entity_poly.pdbx_strand_id
1 'polypeptide(L)'
;MDENRVNILNESNRILSKLQLLAAFFSDDIIYKVYLRSTVIHQLFENNAELDINKLELFHLQFTTTVIELLKKIKKSNEKNVVLLFDEIQVNKELIAKLEQTHYSEDAFRLEKQRQALKINTSLRRLYEALSNDKSEYPFSKNINSFSARFAQDFYAPVTADVLSKLTQFAPNEVYTHAHAVIQRKLMGLLCKYDFKTEFYCGLKTGNLVIEVFKIIEPGIYYIFYPSRSLFLLCDSAEVAAINTTLAGDEPNTLIRELHNKNDQLQSSVAVAKTYLPAEIKHLMADHYRKISDINFLQNIGSFDVQANILKTMLNTDLI
;
A
#
# COMPACT_ATOMS: atom_id res chain seq x y z
N MET A 1 -58.94 19.00 -24.63
CA MET A 1 -58.13 18.50 -23.49
C MET A 1 -57.61 19.71 -22.75
N ASP A 2 -57.79 19.76 -21.43
CA ASP A 2 -57.27 20.86 -20.63
C ASP A 2 -55.74 20.93 -20.73
N GLU A 3 -55.24 22.09 -21.15
CA GLU A 3 -53.81 22.40 -21.27
C GLU A 3 -53.06 22.14 -19.95
N ASN A 4 -53.73 22.38 -18.82
CA ASN A 4 -53.22 22.08 -17.47
C ASN A 4 -52.92 20.57 -17.28
N ARG A 5 -53.82 19.69 -17.74
CA ARG A 5 -53.66 18.24 -17.58
C ARG A 5 -52.45 17.73 -18.35
N VAL A 6 -52.27 18.20 -19.58
CA VAL A 6 -51.11 17.86 -20.41
C VAL A 6 -49.81 18.30 -19.75
N ASN A 7 -49.78 19.50 -19.18
CA ASN A 7 -48.61 20.02 -18.49
C ASN A 7 -48.23 19.19 -17.25
N ILE A 8 -49.20 18.83 -16.41
CA ILE A 8 -48.94 18.02 -15.21
C ILE A 8 -48.47 16.60 -15.57
N LEU A 9 -49.06 15.97 -16.59
CA LEU A 9 -48.60 14.65 -17.06
C LEU A 9 -47.17 14.70 -17.61
N ASN A 10 -46.82 15.74 -18.36
CA ASN A 10 -45.46 15.95 -18.85
C ASN A 10 -44.45 16.14 -17.72
N GLU A 11 -44.79 16.92 -16.69
CA GLU A 11 -43.90 17.12 -15.54
C GLU A 11 -43.77 15.85 -14.69
N SER A 12 -44.87 15.14 -14.49
CA SER A 12 -44.87 13.82 -13.85
C SER A 12 -43.92 12.83 -14.56
N ASN A 13 -43.95 12.76 -15.88
CA ASN A 13 -43.03 11.94 -16.67
C ASN A 13 -41.56 12.33 -16.43
N ARG A 14 -41.24 13.63 -16.39
CA ARG A 14 -39.87 14.10 -16.08
C ARG A 14 -39.42 13.71 -14.68
N ILE A 15 -40.31 13.77 -13.70
CA ILE A 15 -40.04 13.34 -12.32
C ILE A 15 -39.76 11.84 -12.27
N LEU A 16 -40.58 11.02 -12.95
CA LEU A 16 -40.38 9.58 -13.04
C LEU A 16 -39.08 9.20 -13.74
N SER A 17 -38.69 9.89 -14.83
CA SER A 17 -37.40 9.66 -15.49
C SER A 17 -36.22 9.92 -14.55
N LYS A 18 -36.28 10.97 -13.72
CA LYS A 18 -35.24 11.25 -12.71
C LYS A 18 -35.15 10.13 -11.67
N LEU A 19 -36.30 9.64 -11.19
CA LEU A 19 -36.35 8.54 -10.23
C LEU A 19 -35.84 7.23 -10.84
N GLN A 20 -36.16 6.94 -12.11
CA GLN A 20 -35.67 5.77 -12.84
C GLN A 20 -34.15 5.73 -12.92
N LEU A 21 -33.52 6.86 -13.26
CA LEU A 21 -32.06 6.97 -13.31
C LEU A 21 -31.41 6.71 -11.94
N LEU A 22 -32.03 7.20 -10.86
CA LEU A 22 -31.54 6.96 -9.51
C LEU A 22 -31.76 5.50 -9.08
N ALA A 23 -32.90 4.90 -9.41
CA ALA A 23 -33.16 3.49 -9.17
C ALA A 23 -32.13 2.59 -9.87
N ALA A 24 -31.82 2.87 -11.13
CA ALA A 24 -30.79 2.17 -11.88
C ALA A 24 -29.37 2.41 -11.32
N PHE A 25 -29.08 3.60 -10.81
CA PHE A 25 -27.79 3.91 -10.20
C PHE A 25 -27.56 3.11 -8.91
N PHE A 26 -28.54 3.10 -8.00
CA PHE A 26 -28.42 2.40 -6.72
C PHE A 26 -28.60 0.89 -6.83
N SER A 27 -29.27 0.40 -7.89
CA SER A 27 -29.55 -1.02 -8.12
C SER A 27 -30.18 -1.72 -6.91
N ASP A 28 -31.01 -1.00 -6.15
CA ASP A 28 -31.65 -1.49 -4.94
C ASP A 28 -33.13 -1.78 -5.21
N ASP A 29 -33.58 -2.97 -4.78
CA ASP A 29 -34.93 -3.49 -4.98
C ASP A 29 -36.02 -2.56 -4.40
N ILE A 30 -35.79 -1.95 -3.22
CA ILE A 30 -36.83 -1.12 -2.63
C ILE A 30 -37.00 0.20 -3.38
N ILE A 31 -35.91 0.79 -3.88
CA ILE A 31 -35.98 2.00 -4.71
C ILE A 31 -36.70 1.70 -6.02
N TYR A 32 -36.39 0.54 -6.63
CA TYR A 32 -37.07 0.11 -7.85
C TYR A 32 -38.57 -0.11 -7.64
N LYS A 33 -38.98 -0.69 -6.52
CA LYS A 33 -40.40 -0.82 -6.13
C LYS A 33 -41.10 0.54 -5.96
N VAL A 34 -40.45 1.52 -5.33
CA VAL A 34 -40.98 2.89 -5.21
C VAL A 34 -41.14 3.54 -6.58
N TYR A 35 -40.18 3.37 -7.49
CA TYR A 35 -40.27 3.82 -8.87
C TYR A 35 -41.49 3.21 -9.58
N LEU A 36 -41.59 1.88 -9.61
CA LEU A 36 -42.69 1.18 -10.27
C LEU A 36 -44.06 1.63 -9.75
N ARG A 37 -44.20 1.75 -8.43
CA ARG A 37 -45.46 2.20 -7.83
C ARG A 37 -45.80 3.65 -8.21
N SER A 38 -44.80 4.52 -8.26
CA SER A 38 -45.00 5.91 -8.72
C SER A 38 -45.43 5.97 -10.19
N THR A 39 -44.89 5.08 -11.05
CA THR A 39 -45.32 4.94 -12.45
C THR A 39 -46.75 4.43 -12.56
N VAL A 40 -47.15 3.45 -11.75
CA VAL A 40 -48.54 2.97 -11.71
C VAL A 40 -49.49 4.10 -11.33
N ILE A 41 -49.14 4.92 -10.33
CA ILE A 41 -49.94 6.08 -9.93
C ILE A 41 -50.07 7.06 -11.09
N HIS A 42 -48.97 7.40 -11.78
CA HIS A 42 -49.02 8.21 -13.01
C HIS A 42 -50.00 7.67 -14.04
N GLN A 43 -49.86 6.38 -14.40
CA GLN A 43 -50.72 5.74 -15.40
C GLN A 43 -52.19 5.71 -14.99
N LEU A 44 -52.51 5.59 -13.70
CA LEU A 44 -53.88 5.70 -13.21
C LEU A 44 -54.46 7.09 -13.49
N PHE A 45 -53.69 8.15 -13.22
CA PHE A 45 -54.15 9.50 -13.53
C PHE A 45 -54.21 9.76 -15.03
N GLU A 46 -53.25 9.27 -15.83
CA GLU A 46 -53.24 9.41 -17.28
C GLU A 46 -54.48 8.78 -17.94
N ASN A 47 -54.79 7.53 -17.56
CA ASN A 47 -55.86 6.73 -18.16
C ASN A 47 -57.27 7.10 -17.67
N ASN A 48 -57.41 7.83 -16.56
CA ASN A 48 -58.71 8.22 -16.01
C ASN A 48 -58.88 9.74 -16.03
N ALA A 49 -59.66 10.23 -17.00
CA ALA A 49 -59.92 11.66 -17.19
C ALA A 49 -60.76 12.28 -16.05
N GLU A 50 -61.52 11.45 -15.32
CA GLU A 50 -62.39 11.88 -14.21
C GLU A 50 -61.61 12.20 -12.92
N LEU A 51 -60.36 11.76 -12.80
CA LEU A 51 -59.52 12.05 -11.65
C LEU A 51 -59.00 13.49 -11.71
N ASP A 52 -59.08 14.18 -10.57
CA ASP A 52 -58.49 15.51 -10.39
C ASP A 52 -56.97 15.43 -10.54
N ILE A 53 -56.48 15.92 -11.69
CA ILE A 53 -55.07 15.85 -12.07
C ILE A 53 -54.15 16.61 -11.09
N ASN A 54 -54.65 17.61 -10.36
CA ASN A 54 -53.85 18.35 -9.39
C ASN A 54 -53.41 17.45 -8.21
N LYS A 55 -54.14 16.36 -7.94
CA LYS A 55 -53.72 15.36 -6.95
C LYS A 55 -52.47 14.59 -7.37
N LEU A 56 -52.22 14.43 -8.67
CA LEU A 56 -50.99 13.82 -9.18
C LEU A 56 -49.79 14.74 -8.93
N GLU A 57 -49.96 16.03 -9.16
CA GLU A 57 -48.94 17.03 -8.85
C GLU A 57 -48.61 17.03 -7.35
N LEU A 58 -49.65 17.08 -6.49
CA LEU A 58 -49.49 17.00 -5.03
C LEU A 58 -48.78 15.71 -4.58
N PHE A 59 -49.12 14.57 -5.19
CA PHE A 59 -48.44 13.30 -4.93
C PHE A 59 -46.92 13.42 -5.19
N HIS A 60 -46.53 13.94 -6.35
CA HIS A 60 -45.12 14.08 -6.67
C HIS A 60 -44.41 15.08 -5.77
N LEU A 61 -45.07 16.17 -5.38
CA LEU A 61 -44.52 17.19 -4.51
C LEU A 61 -44.27 16.64 -3.10
N GLN A 62 -45.20 15.85 -2.56
CA GLN A 62 -45.13 15.30 -1.21
C GLN A 62 -44.27 14.05 -1.09
N PHE A 63 -44.22 13.20 -2.12
CA PHE A 63 -43.64 11.85 -2.01
C PHE A 63 -42.47 11.66 -2.98
N THR A 64 -42.70 11.77 -4.29
CA THR A 64 -41.69 11.37 -5.29
C THR A 64 -40.48 12.32 -5.32
N THR A 65 -40.71 13.63 -5.26
CA THR A 65 -39.64 14.64 -5.32
C THR A 65 -38.74 14.57 -4.10
N THR A 66 -39.31 14.36 -2.90
CA THR A 66 -38.55 14.23 -1.66
C THR A 66 -37.65 12.99 -1.67
N VAL A 67 -38.12 11.86 -2.20
CA VAL A 67 -37.30 10.67 -2.41
C VAL A 67 -36.15 10.95 -3.38
N ILE A 68 -36.43 11.62 -4.50
CA ILE A 68 -35.40 12.01 -5.48
C ILE A 68 -34.31 12.88 -4.84
N GLU A 69 -34.69 13.88 -4.04
CA GLU A 69 -33.75 14.76 -3.35
C GLU A 69 -32.86 13.99 -2.36
N LEU A 70 -33.45 13.10 -1.57
CA LEU A 70 -32.71 12.25 -0.63
C LEU A 70 -31.70 11.36 -1.36
N LEU A 71 -32.15 10.66 -2.42
CA LEU A 71 -31.28 9.80 -3.23
C LEU A 71 -30.15 10.58 -3.91
N LYS A 72 -30.40 11.82 -4.37
CA LYS A 72 -29.36 12.71 -4.90
C LYS A 72 -28.34 13.11 -3.85
N LYS A 73 -28.77 13.43 -2.62
CA LYS A 73 -27.85 13.74 -1.51
C LYS A 73 -26.94 12.56 -1.18
N ILE A 74 -27.52 11.35 -1.10
CA ILE A 74 -26.76 10.12 -0.84
C ILE A 74 -25.77 9.86 -1.97
N LYS A 75 -26.22 9.94 -3.23
CA LYS A 75 -25.33 9.79 -4.40
C LYS A 75 -24.15 10.75 -4.37
N LYS A 76 -24.39 12.03 -4.05
CA LYS A 76 -23.33 13.04 -3.91
C LYS A 76 -22.36 12.73 -2.76
N SER A 77 -22.87 12.20 -1.65
CA SER A 77 -22.04 11.75 -0.52
C SER A 77 -21.15 10.57 -0.93
N ASN A 78 -21.71 9.57 -1.59
CA ASN A 78 -20.98 8.41 -2.11
C ASN A 78 -19.88 8.82 -3.11
N GLU A 79 -20.18 9.75 -4.02
CA GLU A 79 -19.20 10.29 -4.96
C GLU A 79 -18.02 10.95 -4.25
N LYS A 80 -18.26 11.74 -3.19
CA LYS A 80 -17.19 12.31 -2.38
C LYS A 80 -16.36 11.24 -1.68
N ASN A 81 -17.01 10.24 -1.10
CA ASN A 81 -16.30 9.14 -0.44
C ASN A 81 -15.41 8.37 -1.43
N VAL A 82 -15.92 8.10 -2.63
CA VAL A 82 -15.14 7.46 -3.71
C VAL A 82 -13.91 8.29 -4.09
N VAL A 83 -14.03 9.62 -4.17
CA VAL A 83 -12.87 10.50 -4.41
C VAL A 83 -11.83 10.36 -3.30
N LEU A 84 -12.24 10.35 -2.03
CA LEU A 84 -11.31 10.16 -0.91
C LEU A 84 -10.59 8.82 -0.95
N LEU A 85 -11.28 7.73 -1.34
CA LEU A 85 -10.65 6.42 -1.52
C LEU A 85 -9.58 6.46 -2.62
N PHE A 86 -9.83 7.17 -3.73
CA PHE A 86 -8.82 7.32 -4.79
C PHE A 86 -7.63 8.19 -4.35
N ASP A 87 -7.89 9.25 -3.58
CA ASP A 87 -6.82 10.08 -3.01
C ASP A 87 -5.93 9.26 -2.07
N GLU A 88 -6.52 8.42 -1.21
CA GLU A 88 -5.77 7.51 -0.33
C GLU A 88 -4.92 6.50 -1.13
N ILE A 89 -5.49 5.90 -2.17
CA ILE A 89 -4.74 5.00 -3.08
C ILE A 89 -3.56 5.73 -3.71
N GLN A 90 -3.74 6.98 -4.13
CA GLN A 90 -2.70 7.78 -4.73
C GLN A 90 -1.57 8.09 -3.73
N VAL A 91 -1.92 8.51 -2.51
CA VAL A 91 -0.95 8.74 -1.42
C VAL A 91 -0.15 7.46 -1.11
N ASN A 92 -0.82 6.30 -1.04
CA ASN A 92 -0.16 5.02 -0.81
C ASN A 92 0.82 4.67 -1.93
N LYS A 93 0.46 4.91 -3.21
CA LYS A 93 1.35 4.69 -4.35
C LYS A 93 2.59 5.58 -4.30
N GLU A 94 2.43 6.84 -3.92
CA GLU A 94 3.56 7.76 -3.76
C GLU A 94 4.48 7.32 -2.61
N LEU A 95 3.91 6.80 -1.52
CA LEU A 95 4.68 6.26 -0.41
C LEU A 95 5.45 5.00 -0.81
N ILE A 96 4.81 4.07 -1.54
CA ILE A 96 5.49 2.89 -2.11
C ILE A 96 6.67 3.33 -2.97
N ALA A 97 6.46 4.25 -3.91
CA ALA A 97 7.52 4.73 -4.79
C ALA A 97 8.69 5.37 -4.03
N LYS A 98 8.42 6.12 -2.95
CA LYS A 98 9.46 6.68 -2.08
C LYS A 98 10.22 5.59 -1.33
N LEU A 99 9.51 4.62 -0.77
CA LEU A 99 10.11 3.50 -0.05
C LEU A 99 10.99 2.66 -0.98
N GLU A 100 10.53 2.38 -2.20
CA GLU A 100 11.31 1.69 -3.22
C GLU A 100 12.56 2.48 -3.67
N GLN A 101 12.48 3.82 -3.71
CA GLN A 101 13.64 4.68 -4.03
C GLN A 101 14.68 4.76 -2.90
N THR A 102 14.27 4.62 -1.64
CA THR A 102 15.18 4.64 -0.49
C THR A 102 15.96 3.35 -0.29
N HIS A 103 15.55 2.23 -0.90
CA HIS A 103 16.29 0.97 -0.84
C HIS A 103 17.12 0.84 -2.13
N TYR A 104 18.43 0.62 -2.03
CA TYR A 104 19.17 0.22 -3.22
C TYR A 104 18.60 -1.09 -3.76
N SER A 105 18.44 -1.24 -5.07
CA SER A 105 17.89 -2.48 -5.63
C SER A 105 18.79 -3.68 -5.28
N GLU A 106 18.17 -4.83 -4.99
CA GLU A 106 18.89 -6.08 -4.72
C GLU A 106 19.80 -6.46 -5.90
N ASP A 107 19.39 -6.13 -7.13
CA ASP A 107 20.21 -6.26 -8.34
C ASP A 107 21.47 -5.39 -8.32
N ALA A 108 21.35 -4.14 -7.88
CA ALA A 108 22.50 -3.25 -7.74
C ALA A 108 23.46 -3.76 -6.66
N PHE A 109 22.92 -4.24 -5.53
CA PHE A 109 23.72 -4.86 -4.48
C PHE A 109 24.45 -6.12 -4.99
N ARG A 110 23.76 -7.01 -5.71
CA ARG A 110 24.34 -8.24 -6.27
C ARG A 110 25.48 -7.95 -7.26
N LEU A 111 25.32 -6.95 -8.13
CA LEU A 111 26.36 -6.54 -9.06
C LEU A 111 27.56 -5.92 -8.34
N GLU A 112 27.32 -5.02 -7.40
CA GLU A 112 28.38 -4.35 -6.62
C GLU A 112 29.11 -5.33 -5.69
N LYS A 113 28.42 -6.35 -5.18
CA LYS A 113 29.00 -7.46 -4.40
C LYS A 113 30.10 -8.19 -5.18
N GLN A 114 29.86 -8.50 -6.45
CA GLN A 114 30.86 -9.12 -7.33
C GLN A 114 32.04 -8.19 -7.58
N ARG A 115 31.77 -6.89 -7.80
CA ARG A 115 32.82 -5.87 -7.99
C ARG A 115 33.67 -5.71 -6.73
N GLN A 116 33.06 -5.73 -5.55
CA GLN A 116 33.77 -5.63 -4.27
C GLN A 116 34.68 -6.84 -4.05
N ALA A 117 34.17 -8.05 -4.30
CA ALA A 117 34.99 -9.27 -4.22
C ALA A 117 36.22 -9.19 -5.15
N LEU A 118 36.04 -8.73 -6.39
CA LEU A 118 37.17 -8.52 -7.31
C LEU A 118 38.17 -7.50 -6.79
N LYS A 119 37.71 -6.35 -6.26
CA LYS A 119 38.58 -5.33 -5.66
C LYS A 119 39.40 -5.89 -4.50
N ILE A 120 38.77 -6.68 -3.62
CA ILE A 120 39.44 -7.31 -2.47
C ILE A 120 40.45 -8.36 -2.95
N ASN A 121 40.09 -9.22 -3.90
CA ASN A 121 40.99 -10.22 -4.46
C ASN A 121 42.25 -9.58 -5.08
N THR A 122 42.08 -8.51 -5.87
CA THR A 122 43.22 -7.75 -6.43
C THR A 122 44.05 -7.09 -5.34
N SER A 123 43.40 -6.52 -4.31
CA SER A 123 44.10 -5.84 -3.22
C SER A 123 44.90 -6.81 -2.35
N LEU A 124 44.38 -8.01 -2.08
CA LEU A 124 45.07 -9.06 -1.33
C LEU A 124 46.27 -9.60 -2.11
N ARG A 125 46.18 -9.74 -3.43
CA ARG A 125 47.32 -10.14 -4.27
C ARG A 125 48.45 -9.11 -4.22
N ARG A 126 48.11 -7.82 -4.32
CA ARG A 126 49.07 -6.72 -4.17
C ARG A 126 49.68 -6.66 -2.77
N LEU A 127 48.87 -6.89 -1.73
CA LEU A 127 49.35 -6.96 -0.35
C LEU A 127 50.34 -8.11 -0.17
N TYR A 128 50.07 -9.28 -0.77
CA TYR A 128 51.02 -10.40 -0.77
C TYR A 128 52.34 -10.03 -1.45
N GLU A 129 52.30 -9.44 -2.64
CA GLU A 129 53.50 -8.99 -3.36
C GLU A 129 54.29 -7.93 -2.58
N ALA A 130 53.61 -7.00 -1.91
CA ALA A 130 54.23 -5.98 -1.07
C ALA A 130 54.93 -6.61 0.15
N LEU A 131 54.25 -7.54 0.82
CA LEU A 131 54.80 -8.28 1.96
C LEU A 131 55.96 -9.20 1.57
N SER A 132 55.95 -9.80 0.39
CA SER A 132 57.03 -10.68 -0.08
C SER A 132 58.29 -9.92 -0.51
N ASN A 133 58.14 -8.69 -0.99
CA ASN A 133 59.24 -7.87 -1.50
C ASN A 133 59.66 -6.74 -0.55
N ASP A 134 59.15 -6.73 0.69
CA ASP A 134 59.33 -5.66 1.69
C ASP A 134 59.09 -4.25 1.13
N LYS A 135 58.08 -4.12 0.25
CA LYS A 135 57.67 -2.83 -0.32
C LYS A 135 56.60 -2.19 0.56
N SER A 136 56.62 -0.86 0.65
CA SER A 136 55.62 -0.06 1.39
C SER A 136 54.46 0.45 0.53
N GLU A 137 54.29 -0.07 -0.69
CA GLU A 137 53.27 0.39 -1.62
C GLU A 137 51.85 0.16 -1.10
N TYR A 138 50.92 1.07 -1.40
CA TYR A 138 49.52 0.97 -1.00
C TYR A 138 48.81 -0.14 -1.79
N PRO A 139 48.33 -1.22 -1.13
CA PRO A 139 47.87 -2.41 -1.85
C PRO A 139 46.41 -2.32 -2.31
N PHE A 140 45.60 -1.42 -1.75
CA PHE A 140 44.16 -1.41 -2.00
C PHE A 140 43.75 -0.68 -3.26
N SER A 141 42.67 -1.18 -3.87
CA SER A 141 41.99 -0.49 -4.96
C SER A 141 41.38 0.84 -4.50
N LYS A 142 41.27 1.82 -5.42
CA LYS A 142 40.60 3.09 -5.12
C LYS A 142 39.17 2.84 -4.62
N ASN A 143 38.77 3.57 -3.58
CA ASN A 143 37.43 3.51 -3.00
C ASN A 143 37.04 2.10 -2.50
N ILE A 144 37.96 1.38 -1.85
CA ILE A 144 37.67 0.04 -1.31
C ILE A 144 36.52 0.03 -0.29
N ASN A 145 36.30 1.14 0.41
CA ASN A 145 35.25 1.29 1.42
C ASN A 145 33.91 1.79 0.86
N SER A 146 33.82 2.17 -0.43
CA SER A 146 32.60 2.75 -0.98
C SER A 146 31.43 1.77 -1.02
N PHE A 147 31.72 0.46 -1.09
CA PHE A 147 30.71 -0.58 -1.06
C PHE A 147 30.01 -0.64 0.29
N SER A 148 30.78 -0.86 1.37
CA SER A 148 30.27 -0.79 2.75
C SER A 148 29.55 0.53 3.04
N ALA A 149 30.14 1.67 2.68
CA ALA A 149 29.52 2.98 2.94
C ALA A 149 28.15 3.14 2.27
N ARG A 150 27.93 2.51 1.12
CA ARG A 150 26.69 2.59 0.36
C ARG A 150 25.64 1.58 0.81
N PHE A 151 26.04 0.34 1.07
CA PHE A 151 25.09 -0.77 1.26
C PHE A 151 24.98 -1.26 2.71
N ALA A 152 25.83 -0.81 3.63
CA ALA A 152 25.78 -1.31 5.01
C ALA A 152 24.47 -0.97 5.73
N GLN A 153 23.84 0.16 5.40
CA GLN A 153 22.58 0.52 6.05
C GLN A 153 21.47 -0.50 5.75
N ASP A 154 21.36 -0.95 4.50
CA ASP A 154 20.20 -1.74 4.06
C ASP A 154 20.48 -3.24 3.97
N PHE A 155 21.74 -3.65 3.74
CA PHE A 155 22.09 -5.04 3.42
C PHE A 155 22.96 -5.73 4.48
N TYR A 156 23.47 -4.99 5.48
CA TYR A 156 24.35 -5.59 6.49
C TYR A 156 23.56 -5.96 7.73
N ALA A 157 23.84 -7.17 8.20
CA ALA A 157 23.28 -7.77 9.39
C ALA A 157 23.68 -7.00 10.65
N PRO A 158 22.73 -6.50 11.47
CA PRO A 158 23.06 -5.93 12.77
C PRO A 158 23.61 -7.01 13.71
N VAL A 159 24.73 -6.73 14.37
CA VAL A 159 25.34 -7.62 15.38
C VAL A 159 25.66 -6.85 16.66
N THR A 160 25.72 -7.56 17.79
CA THR A 160 26.09 -6.97 19.09
C THR A 160 27.58 -6.63 19.14
N ALA A 161 27.95 -5.69 20.02
CA ALA A 161 29.35 -5.29 20.21
C ALA A 161 30.25 -6.48 20.63
N ASP A 162 29.72 -7.43 21.38
CA ASP A 162 30.44 -8.62 21.82
C ASP A 162 30.84 -9.53 20.64
N VAL A 163 29.93 -9.72 19.67
CA VAL A 163 30.21 -10.49 18.46
C VAL A 163 31.30 -9.80 17.63
N LEU A 164 31.19 -8.48 17.46
CA LEU A 164 32.20 -7.70 16.74
C LEU A 164 33.57 -7.77 17.42
N SER A 165 33.61 -7.69 18.75
CA SER A 165 34.85 -7.80 19.52
C SER A 165 35.50 -9.17 19.34
N LYS A 166 34.71 -10.27 19.38
CA LYS A 166 35.21 -11.63 19.16
C LYS A 166 35.79 -11.80 17.76
N LEU A 167 35.08 -11.31 16.74
CA LEU A 167 35.50 -11.41 15.34
C LEU A 167 36.78 -10.62 15.05
N THR A 168 37.02 -9.52 15.75
CA THR A 168 38.17 -8.63 15.51
C THR A 168 39.36 -8.86 16.46
N GLN A 169 39.27 -9.82 17.37
CA GLN A 169 40.33 -10.16 18.30
C GLN A 169 41.40 -11.02 17.62
N PHE A 170 42.68 -10.67 17.80
CA PHE A 170 43.81 -11.44 17.28
C PHE A 170 45.04 -11.30 18.17
N ALA A 171 45.94 -12.28 18.10
CA ALA A 171 47.23 -12.22 18.77
C ALA A 171 48.29 -11.59 17.84
N PRO A 172 49.15 -10.66 18.32
CA PRO A 172 50.12 -9.95 17.46
C PRO A 172 51.13 -10.85 16.73
N ASN A 173 51.43 -12.03 17.28
CA ASN A 173 52.33 -13.01 16.68
C ASN A 173 51.71 -13.80 15.50
N GLU A 174 50.39 -13.76 15.35
CA GLU A 174 49.64 -14.49 14.32
C GLU A 174 49.41 -13.69 13.04
N VAL A 175 49.82 -12.42 12.99
CA VAL A 175 49.56 -11.51 11.88
C VAL A 175 50.82 -11.07 11.17
N TYR A 176 50.70 -10.81 9.87
CA TYR A 176 51.60 -9.93 9.13
C TYR A 176 51.09 -8.50 9.27
N THR A 177 52.01 -7.59 9.58
CA THR A 177 51.73 -6.15 9.68
C THR A 177 52.43 -5.43 8.54
N HIS A 178 51.62 -4.83 7.67
CA HIS A 178 52.07 -3.89 6.65
C HIS A 178 51.69 -2.47 7.08
N ALA A 179 52.36 -1.45 6.55
CA ALA A 179 52.07 -0.03 6.86
C ALA A 179 50.59 0.37 6.62
N HIS A 180 49.89 -0.37 5.76
CA HIS A 180 48.52 -0.09 5.36
C HIS A 180 47.50 -1.18 5.69
N ALA A 181 47.93 -2.36 6.16
CA ALA A 181 47.04 -3.51 6.37
C ALA A 181 47.59 -4.49 7.41
N VAL A 182 46.69 -5.18 8.11
CA VAL A 182 47.03 -6.28 9.01
C VAL A 182 46.28 -7.52 8.53
N ILE A 183 46.99 -8.64 8.38
CA ILE A 183 46.41 -9.88 7.88
C ILE A 183 46.95 -11.08 8.63
N GLN A 184 46.08 -12.00 9.04
CA GLN A 184 46.50 -13.23 9.69
C GLN A 184 47.43 -14.06 8.78
N ARG A 185 48.53 -14.57 9.33
CA ARG A 185 49.55 -15.33 8.59
C ARG A 185 48.96 -16.57 7.91
N LYS A 186 48.14 -17.31 8.66
CA LYS A 186 47.43 -18.50 8.17
C LYS A 186 46.45 -18.14 7.04
N LEU A 187 45.75 -17.01 7.16
CA LEU A 187 44.85 -16.51 6.11
C LEU A 187 45.62 -16.21 4.83
N MET A 188 46.75 -15.50 4.93
CA MET A 188 47.56 -15.17 3.75
C MET A 188 48.06 -16.42 3.02
N GLY A 189 48.54 -17.43 3.78
CA GLY A 189 48.96 -18.70 3.20
C GLY A 189 47.82 -19.44 2.47
N LEU A 190 46.61 -19.43 3.05
CA LEU A 190 45.42 -20.01 2.43
C LEU A 190 45.02 -19.24 1.16
N LEU A 191 44.99 -17.91 1.22
CA LEU A 191 44.67 -17.07 0.07
C LEU A 191 45.64 -17.30 -1.09
N CYS A 192 46.94 -17.39 -0.82
CA CYS A 192 47.94 -17.71 -1.83
C CYS A 192 47.73 -19.10 -2.42
N LYS A 193 47.44 -20.11 -1.58
CA LYS A 193 47.19 -21.49 -2.04
C LYS A 193 45.98 -21.58 -2.98
N TYR A 194 44.95 -20.78 -2.75
CA TYR A 194 43.70 -20.76 -3.53
C TYR A 194 43.60 -19.57 -4.49
N ASP A 195 44.75 -19.01 -4.88
CA ASP A 195 44.89 -17.97 -5.91
C ASP A 195 44.00 -16.72 -5.67
N PHE A 196 43.77 -16.39 -4.40
CA PHE A 196 42.95 -15.26 -3.96
C PHE A 196 41.52 -15.29 -4.53
N LYS A 197 40.99 -16.46 -4.88
CA LYS A 197 39.62 -16.60 -5.39
C LYS A 197 38.62 -16.59 -4.25
N THR A 198 38.10 -15.40 -3.96
CA THR A 198 37.11 -15.21 -2.89
C THR A 198 35.84 -14.55 -3.39
N GLU A 199 34.73 -14.87 -2.74
CA GLU A 199 33.42 -14.26 -2.94
C GLU A 199 32.98 -13.54 -1.67
N PHE A 200 32.25 -12.45 -1.82
CA PHE A 200 31.61 -11.82 -0.67
C PHE A 200 30.50 -12.74 -0.17
N TYR A 201 30.40 -12.94 1.13
CA TYR A 201 29.37 -13.76 1.75
C TYR A 201 28.25 -12.88 2.28
N CYS A 202 28.52 -12.13 3.37
CA CYS A 202 27.59 -11.19 4.01
C CYS A 202 28.34 -9.99 4.60
N GLY A 203 27.62 -8.95 5.00
CA GLY A 203 28.18 -7.83 5.76
C GLY A 203 27.54 -7.75 7.14
N LEU A 204 28.30 -7.32 8.14
CA LEU A 204 27.87 -7.16 9.53
C LEU A 204 28.04 -5.70 9.96
N LYS A 205 27.15 -5.19 10.81
CA LYS A 205 27.25 -3.82 11.35
C LYS A 205 26.94 -3.72 12.84
N THR A 206 27.63 -2.82 13.53
CA THR A 206 27.34 -2.41 14.92
C THR A 206 27.57 -0.91 15.05
N GLY A 207 26.49 -0.12 15.15
CA GLY A 207 26.58 1.34 15.10
C GLY A 207 27.24 1.80 13.80
N ASN A 208 28.36 2.54 13.91
CA ASN A 208 29.13 3.01 12.75
C ASN A 208 30.20 2.03 12.27
N LEU A 209 30.35 0.87 12.94
CA LEU A 209 31.34 -0.14 12.57
C LEU A 209 30.73 -1.13 11.60
N VAL A 210 31.49 -1.45 10.55
CA VAL A 210 31.08 -2.38 9.49
C VAL A 210 32.16 -3.45 9.30
N ILE A 211 31.75 -4.68 9.05
CA ILE A 211 32.63 -5.81 8.73
C ILE A 211 32.09 -6.48 7.48
N GLU A 212 32.98 -6.78 6.54
CA GLU A 212 32.66 -7.54 5.33
C GLU A 212 33.14 -8.98 5.53
N VAL A 213 32.27 -9.96 5.32
CA VAL A 213 32.61 -11.39 5.41
C VAL A 213 32.80 -11.92 4.01
N PHE A 214 33.93 -12.58 3.77
CA PHE A 214 34.30 -13.20 2.51
C PHE A 214 34.49 -14.70 2.69
N LYS A 215 34.33 -15.44 1.60
CA LYS A 215 34.52 -16.88 1.54
C LYS A 215 35.50 -17.22 0.42
N ILE A 216 36.50 -18.04 0.74
CA ILE A 216 37.37 -18.67 -0.26
C ILE A 216 36.53 -19.77 -0.94
N ILE A 217 36.35 -19.68 -2.26
CA ILE A 217 35.34 -20.48 -3.01
C ILE A 217 35.53 -21.98 -2.75
N GLU A 218 36.75 -22.47 -2.90
CA GLU A 218 37.17 -23.83 -2.53
C GLU A 218 38.37 -23.65 -1.60
N PRO A 219 38.28 -23.99 -0.30
CA PRO A 219 37.48 -25.04 0.31
C PRO A 219 36.27 -24.56 1.13
N GLY A 220 35.82 -23.31 0.94
CA GLY A 220 34.70 -22.75 1.71
C GLY A 220 35.10 -22.19 3.08
N ILE A 221 36.32 -21.66 3.20
CA ILE A 221 36.81 -21.01 4.43
C ILE A 221 36.37 -19.54 4.46
N TYR A 222 35.87 -19.09 5.60
CA TYR A 222 35.44 -17.72 5.81
C TYR A 222 36.53 -16.87 6.45
N TYR A 223 36.54 -15.59 6.08
CA TYR A 223 37.37 -14.58 6.69
C TYR A 223 36.65 -13.25 6.68
N ILE A 224 37.01 -12.38 7.62
CA ILE A 224 36.48 -11.04 7.70
C ILE A 224 37.46 -10.03 7.14
N PHE A 225 36.92 -8.95 6.61
CA PHE A 225 37.61 -7.70 6.35
C PHE A 225 36.97 -6.62 7.21
N TYR A 226 37.77 -5.95 8.02
CA TYR A 226 37.35 -4.81 8.83
C TYR A 226 37.91 -3.50 8.23
N PRO A 227 37.09 -2.75 7.45
CA PRO A 227 37.56 -1.61 6.68
C PRO A 227 38.22 -0.50 7.51
N SER A 228 37.73 -0.26 8.72
CA SER A 228 38.22 0.84 9.59
C SER A 228 39.67 0.63 10.05
N ARG A 229 40.15 -0.62 10.06
CA ARG A 229 41.53 -0.97 10.47
C ARG A 229 42.31 -1.66 9.35
N SER A 230 41.75 -1.80 8.16
CA SER A 230 42.31 -2.60 7.07
C SER A 230 42.77 -3.99 7.55
N LEU A 231 41.93 -4.65 8.35
CA LEU A 231 42.25 -5.87 9.09
C LEU A 231 41.57 -7.09 8.46
N PHE A 232 42.33 -8.17 8.27
CA PHE A 232 41.86 -9.44 7.71
C PHE A 232 42.13 -10.61 8.66
N LEU A 233 41.07 -11.30 9.09
CA LEU A 233 41.16 -12.41 10.05
C LEU A 233 40.29 -13.59 9.60
N LEU A 234 40.71 -14.82 9.91
CA LEU A 234 39.86 -16.00 9.73
C LEU A 234 38.63 -15.93 10.64
N CYS A 235 37.54 -16.53 10.19
CA CYS A 235 36.29 -16.60 10.92
C CYS A 235 35.72 -18.02 10.84
N ASP A 236 35.06 -18.47 11.91
CA ASP A 236 34.44 -19.78 11.97
C ASP A 236 33.10 -19.79 11.21
N SER A 237 32.88 -20.83 10.40
CA SER A 237 31.67 -20.99 9.58
C SER A 237 30.40 -21.14 10.42
N ALA A 238 30.51 -21.73 11.62
CA ALA A 238 29.38 -21.91 12.53
C ALA A 238 28.88 -20.57 13.09
N GLU A 239 29.79 -19.64 13.41
CA GLU A 239 29.45 -18.32 13.95
C GLU A 239 28.77 -17.44 12.88
N VAL A 240 29.28 -17.47 11.64
CA VAL A 240 28.70 -16.69 10.54
C VAL A 240 27.31 -17.21 10.15
N ALA A 241 27.09 -18.53 10.16
CA ALA A 241 25.80 -19.13 9.83
C ALA A 241 24.71 -18.80 10.86
N ALA A 242 25.06 -18.76 12.15
CA ALA A 242 24.13 -18.40 13.23
C ALA A 242 23.62 -16.95 13.09
N ILE A 243 24.49 -16.03 12.67
CA ILE A 243 24.16 -14.61 12.46
C ILE A 243 23.24 -14.42 11.24
N ASN A 244 23.45 -15.18 10.16
CA ASN A 244 22.69 -15.00 8.92
C ASN A 244 21.23 -15.49 9.04
N THR A 245 20.98 -16.54 9.84
CA THR A 245 19.66 -17.16 9.98
C THR A 245 18.67 -16.31 10.78
N THR A 246 19.17 -15.49 11.71
CA THR A 246 18.33 -14.62 12.56
C THR A 246 17.80 -13.38 11.84
N LEU A 247 18.33 -13.06 10.66
CA LEU A 247 18.16 -11.75 10.02
C LEU A 247 17.44 -11.80 8.67
N ALA A 248 17.18 -12.99 8.12
CA ALA A 248 16.36 -13.16 6.92
C ALA A 248 14.85 -12.94 7.17
N GLY A 249 14.46 -12.55 8.38
CA GLY A 249 13.06 -12.46 8.81
C GLY A 249 12.37 -11.10 8.64
N ASP A 250 13.09 -9.98 8.70
CA ASP A 250 12.44 -8.71 9.07
C ASP A 250 12.67 -7.54 8.07
N GLU A 251 11.54 -7.17 7.45
CA GLU A 251 10.88 -5.86 7.61
C GLU A 251 10.56 -4.99 6.37
N PRO A 252 11.38 -4.77 5.33
CA PRO A 252 11.01 -3.81 4.27
C PRO A 252 9.94 -4.33 3.29
N ASN A 253 9.88 -5.64 3.03
CA ASN A 253 8.85 -6.23 2.16
C ASN A 253 7.48 -6.35 2.83
N THR A 254 7.39 -6.23 4.15
CA THR A 254 6.12 -6.37 4.87
C THR A 254 5.24 -5.13 4.69
N LEU A 255 5.81 -3.94 4.86
CA LEU A 255 5.09 -2.67 4.80
C LEU A 255 4.68 -2.30 3.36
N ILE A 256 5.54 -2.53 2.37
CA ILE A 256 5.19 -2.36 0.95
C ILE A 256 4.05 -3.33 0.58
N ARG A 257 4.13 -4.59 1.02
CA ARG A 257 3.06 -5.58 0.79
C ARG A 257 1.76 -5.19 1.49
N GLU A 258 1.82 -4.64 2.70
CA GLU A 258 0.65 -4.12 3.41
C GLU A 258 -0.01 -2.95 2.65
N LEU A 259 0.78 -2.01 2.14
CA LEU A 259 0.28 -0.90 1.33
C LEU A 259 -0.34 -1.37 0.01
N HIS A 260 0.24 -2.38 -0.64
CA HIS A 260 -0.38 -3.01 -1.81
C HIS A 260 -1.71 -3.68 -1.47
N ASN A 261 -1.74 -4.53 -0.43
CA ASN A 261 -2.95 -5.19 0.02
C ASN A 261 -4.03 -4.17 0.40
N LYS A 262 -3.65 -3.06 1.03
CA LYS A 262 -4.57 -1.97 1.38
C LYS A 262 -5.14 -1.30 0.14
N ASN A 263 -4.32 -1.03 -0.88
CA ASN A 263 -4.79 -0.49 -2.16
C ASN A 263 -5.78 -1.43 -2.85
N ASP A 264 -5.54 -2.74 -2.85
CA ASP A 264 -6.47 -3.71 -3.44
C ASP A 264 -7.80 -3.77 -2.68
N GLN A 265 -7.77 -3.66 -1.35
CA GLN A 265 -8.97 -3.53 -0.51
C GLN A 265 -9.74 -2.23 -0.79
N LEU A 266 -9.04 -1.10 -0.93
CA LEU A 266 -9.67 0.18 -1.25
C LEU A 266 -10.30 0.13 -2.65
N GLN A 267 -9.59 -0.43 -3.63
CA GLN A 267 -10.04 -0.58 -5.01
C GLN A 267 -11.30 -1.45 -5.11
N SER A 268 -11.35 -2.57 -4.38
CA SER A 268 -12.53 -3.43 -4.31
C SER A 268 -13.71 -2.74 -3.60
N SER A 269 -13.44 -1.88 -2.61
CA SER A 269 -14.46 -1.14 -1.86
C SER A 269 -15.10 0.01 -2.66
N VAL A 270 -14.42 0.56 -3.68
CA VAL A 270 -14.95 1.66 -4.52
C VAL A 270 -16.28 1.30 -5.18
N ALA A 271 -16.42 0.08 -5.70
CA ALA A 271 -17.64 -0.36 -6.38
C ALA A 271 -18.84 -0.39 -5.42
N VAL A 272 -18.61 -0.85 -4.18
CA VAL A 272 -19.63 -0.92 -3.13
C VAL A 272 -19.97 0.46 -2.60
N ALA A 273 -18.95 1.30 -2.35
CA ALA A 273 -19.13 2.66 -1.84
C ALA A 273 -19.95 3.54 -2.80
N LYS A 274 -19.80 3.34 -4.12
CA LYS A 274 -20.51 4.12 -5.15
C LYS A 274 -22.03 4.00 -5.04
N THR A 275 -22.54 2.80 -4.83
CA THR A 275 -23.97 2.50 -4.78
C THR A 275 -24.48 2.25 -3.36
N TYR A 276 -23.64 2.53 -2.36
CA TYR A 276 -23.98 2.31 -0.97
C TYR A 276 -25.24 3.06 -0.56
N LEU A 277 -26.10 2.37 0.17
CA LEU A 277 -27.34 2.91 0.71
C LEU A 277 -27.44 2.47 2.17
N PRO A 278 -27.48 3.41 3.14
CA PRO A 278 -27.58 3.09 4.55
C PRO A 278 -28.82 2.24 4.87
N ALA A 279 -28.72 1.35 5.86
CA ALA A 279 -29.80 0.43 6.21
C ALA A 279 -31.04 1.18 6.70
N GLU A 280 -30.86 2.28 7.43
CA GLU A 280 -31.92 3.17 7.91
C GLU A 280 -32.71 3.75 6.73
N ILE A 281 -32.02 4.15 5.66
CA ILE A 281 -32.66 4.66 4.45
C ILE A 281 -33.44 3.55 3.72
N LYS A 282 -32.92 2.32 3.69
CA LYS A 282 -33.67 1.18 3.13
C LYS A 282 -34.97 0.92 3.87
N HIS A 283 -34.92 0.95 5.21
CA HIS A 283 -36.12 0.83 6.04
C HIS A 283 -37.11 1.97 5.80
N LEU A 284 -36.62 3.21 5.73
CA LEU A 284 -37.44 4.37 5.43
C LEU A 284 -38.11 4.26 4.04
N MET A 285 -37.37 3.80 3.04
CA MET A 285 -37.91 3.55 1.69
C MET A 285 -38.96 2.43 1.69
N ALA A 286 -38.79 1.40 2.53
CA ALA A 286 -39.77 0.34 2.67
C ALA A 286 -41.08 0.84 3.28
N ASP A 287 -41.00 1.68 4.31
CA ASP A 287 -42.19 2.29 4.91
C ASP A 287 -42.84 3.30 3.97
N HIS A 288 -42.05 4.08 3.23
CA HIS A 288 -42.55 4.94 2.16
C HIS A 288 -43.30 4.14 1.09
N TYR A 289 -42.72 3.03 0.62
CA TYR A 289 -43.34 2.14 -0.36
C TYR A 289 -44.68 1.60 0.14
N ARG A 290 -44.75 1.16 1.39
CA ARG A 290 -46.00 0.68 2.02
C ARG A 290 -47.08 1.75 1.97
N LYS A 291 -46.75 2.99 2.32
CA LYS A 291 -47.70 4.12 2.31
C LYS A 291 -48.26 4.42 0.93
N ILE A 292 -47.41 4.52 -0.10
CA ILE A 292 -47.87 4.79 -1.48
C ILE A 292 -48.56 3.58 -2.13
N SER A 293 -48.47 2.40 -1.51
CA SER A 293 -49.12 1.17 -1.96
C SER A 293 -50.51 0.96 -1.36
N ASP A 294 -50.85 1.68 -0.28
CA ASP A 294 -52.15 1.56 0.40
C ASP A 294 -53.31 2.00 -0.52
N ILE A 295 -54.44 1.28 -0.45
CA ILE A 295 -55.62 1.45 -1.30
C ILE A 295 -56.35 2.77 -0.98
N ASN A 296 -56.31 3.22 0.28
CA ASN A 296 -56.90 4.49 0.72
C ASN A 296 -56.02 5.71 0.41
N PHE A 297 -54.85 5.51 -0.20
CA PHE A 297 -53.87 6.56 -0.45
C PHE A 297 -54.44 7.68 -1.32
N LEU A 298 -55.03 7.34 -2.48
CA LEU A 298 -55.54 8.32 -3.46
C LEU A 298 -56.70 9.17 -2.94
N GLN A 299 -57.51 8.62 -2.04
CA GLN A 299 -58.65 9.33 -1.44
C GLN A 299 -58.19 10.37 -0.41
N ASN A 300 -57.06 10.12 0.26
CA ASN A 300 -56.56 10.92 1.37
C ASN A 300 -55.43 11.90 0.99
N ILE A 301 -55.02 12.00 -0.29
CA ILE A 301 -53.95 12.92 -0.75
C ILE A 301 -54.19 14.37 -0.30
N GLY A 302 -55.46 14.79 -0.20
CA GLY A 302 -55.83 16.15 0.25
C GLY A 302 -55.81 16.37 1.78
N SER A 303 -55.70 15.32 2.60
CA SER A 303 -55.68 15.41 4.07
C SER A 303 -54.32 15.05 4.69
N PHE A 304 -53.33 14.65 3.88
CA PHE A 304 -52.01 14.17 4.33
C PHE A 304 -50.96 15.28 4.49
N ASP A 305 -51.32 16.43 5.06
CA ASP A 305 -50.41 17.56 5.34
C ASP A 305 -49.32 17.25 6.40
N VAL A 306 -49.39 16.12 7.10
CA VAL A 306 -48.59 15.88 8.32
C VAL A 306 -47.32 15.05 8.10
N GLN A 307 -47.17 14.32 6.99
CA GLN A 307 -46.05 13.33 6.85
C GLN A 307 -44.89 13.75 5.95
N ALA A 308 -45.04 14.74 5.08
CA ALA A 308 -43.90 15.37 4.38
C ALA A 308 -42.91 16.01 5.39
N ASN A 309 -43.41 16.39 6.57
CA ASN A 309 -42.58 16.89 7.66
C ASN A 309 -41.64 15.84 8.25
N ILE A 310 -41.94 14.53 8.21
CA ILE A 310 -41.10 13.49 8.83
C ILE A 310 -39.84 13.21 7.99
N LEU A 311 -39.97 13.17 6.65
CA LEU A 311 -38.79 13.06 5.77
C LEU A 311 -37.97 14.36 5.76
N LYS A 312 -38.64 15.53 5.82
CA LYS A 312 -37.98 16.84 5.92
C LYS A 312 -37.25 17.06 7.25
N THR A 313 -37.83 16.63 8.38
CA THR A 313 -37.12 16.71 9.67
C THR A 313 -35.88 15.85 9.63
N MET A 314 -35.92 14.58 9.17
CA MET A 314 -34.71 13.75 9.07
C MET A 314 -33.70 14.23 8.01
N LEU A 315 -34.13 14.84 6.90
CA LEU A 315 -33.23 15.52 5.95
C LEU A 315 -32.43 16.67 6.58
N ASN A 316 -32.89 17.20 7.72
CA ASN A 316 -32.28 18.28 8.47
C ASN A 316 -31.60 17.81 9.78
N THR A 317 -31.96 16.65 10.36
CA THR A 317 -31.36 16.20 11.63
C THR A 317 -30.04 15.45 11.51
N ASP A 318 -29.65 14.94 10.35
CA ASP A 318 -28.40 14.16 10.19
C ASP A 318 -27.27 14.94 9.49
N LEU A 319 -27.23 16.27 9.66
CA LEU A 319 -26.19 17.17 9.16
C LEU A 319 -25.43 17.91 10.29
N ILE A 320 -25.24 17.26 11.44
CA ILE A 320 -24.23 17.62 12.45
C ILE A 320 -23.35 16.39 12.72
#